data_AF-A0A8C6E0P9-F1
#
_entry.id   AF-A0A8C6E0P9-F1
#
_cell.length_a   1.000
_cell.length_b   1.000
_cell.length_c   1.000
_cell.angle_alpha   90.00
_cell.angle_beta   90.00
_cell.angle_gamma   90.00
#
_symmetry.space_group_name_H-M   'P 1'
#
loop_
_entity.id
_entity.type
_entity.pdbx_description
1 polymer ?
#
loop_
_entity_poly.entity_id
_entity_poly.type
_entity_poly.pdbx_seq_one_letter_code
_entity_poly.pdbx_strand_id
1 'polypeptide(L)'
;MSCQVIPVKHLGRYKIPLGPGSLKPQLSETGHPVSPPLFFFSSSDCAMGLSDGEWQLVLNAWGKVEADVAGHGQEVLIRLFTGHPETLEKFDKFKHLKTEAEMKASEDLKKHGNTVLTALGGILKKKGHHEAEVKHLAESHANKHKIPVKYLEFISDAIIHVLHAKHPSDFGADAQGAMSKALELFRNDMAAQYKVLGFQG
;
A
#
# COMPACT_ATOMS: atom_id res chain seq x y z
N MET A 1 -30.51 -12.61 -3.95
CA MET A 1 -30.80 -12.55 -2.50
C MET A 1 -31.11 -11.10 -2.14
N SER A 2 -32.25 -10.87 -1.49
CA SER A 2 -32.77 -9.53 -1.15
C SER A 2 -32.03 -8.91 0.04
N CYS A 3 -31.59 -7.66 -0.08
CA CYS A 3 -31.21 -6.85 1.08
C CYS A 3 -32.32 -5.84 1.39
N GLN A 4 -32.90 -5.97 2.59
CA GLN A 4 -33.86 -5.04 3.16
C GLN A 4 -33.19 -3.71 3.54
N VAL A 5 -33.92 -2.62 3.30
CA VAL A 5 -33.56 -1.26 3.72
C VAL A 5 -34.15 -1.01 5.12
N ILE A 6 -33.30 -0.68 6.09
CA ILE A 6 -33.71 -0.24 7.43
C ILE A 6 -33.76 1.30 7.44
N PRO A 7 -34.87 1.95 7.85
CA PRO A 7 -34.95 3.40 7.93
C PRO A 7 -34.30 3.93 9.22
N VAL A 8 -33.37 4.87 9.09
CA VAL A 8 -32.80 5.62 10.23
C VAL A 8 -33.82 6.67 10.70
N LYS A 9 -34.48 6.37 11.82
CA LYS A 9 -35.21 7.36 12.62
C LYS A 9 -34.26 8.02 13.61
N HIS A 10 -34.26 9.36 13.55
CA HIS A 10 -34.21 10.28 14.69
C HIS A 10 -32.97 10.29 15.58
N LEU A 11 -32.09 11.28 15.36
CA LEU A 11 -31.24 11.99 16.34
C LEU A 11 -30.68 13.18 15.53
N GLY A 12 -31.03 14.44 15.76
CA GLY A 12 -30.71 15.22 16.94
C GLY A 12 -30.04 16.51 16.43
N ARG A 13 -30.65 17.67 16.75
CA ARG A 13 -30.28 19.03 16.34
C ARG A 13 -28.78 19.33 16.40
N TYR A 14 -28.20 19.86 15.33
CA TYR A 14 -27.14 20.87 15.44
C TYR A 14 -27.41 22.05 14.48
N LYS A 15 -27.41 23.24 15.08
CA LYS A 15 -27.84 24.53 14.54
C LYS A 15 -26.62 25.28 14.04
N ILE A 16 -26.56 25.60 12.75
CA ILE A 16 -25.51 26.43 12.13
C ILE A 16 -26.08 27.85 11.99
N PRO A 17 -25.39 28.93 12.45
CA PRO A 17 -25.92 30.29 12.33
C PRO A 17 -25.70 30.83 10.91
N LEU A 18 -26.78 31.32 10.30
CA LEU A 18 -26.80 32.08 9.06
C LEU A 18 -26.49 33.56 9.36
N GLY A 19 -25.49 34.12 8.66
CA GLY A 19 -25.27 35.56 8.52
C GLY A 19 -25.92 36.08 7.21
N PRO A 20 -26.37 37.35 7.14
CA PRO A 20 -27.35 37.78 6.14
C PRO A 20 -26.72 38.39 4.88
N GLY A 21 -27.30 38.09 3.73
CA GLY A 21 -26.98 38.73 2.45
C GLY A 21 -28.11 38.48 1.45
N SER A 22 -29.12 39.35 1.48
CA SER A 22 -30.29 39.36 0.60
C SER A 22 -29.93 39.51 -0.87
N LEU A 23 -30.60 38.75 -1.75
CA LEU A 23 -31.12 39.25 -3.04
C LEU A 23 -32.21 38.31 -3.60
N LYS A 24 -33.45 38.82 -3.52
CA LYS A 24 -34.77 38.53 -4.09
C LYS A 24 -35.01 37.26 -4.96
N PRO A 25 -36.20 36.62 -4.83
CA PRO A 25 -36.67 35.59 -5.76
C PRO A 25 -37.36 36.18 -7.00
N GLN A 26 -37.03 35.65 -8.17
CA GLN A 26 -37.78 35.80 -9.42
C GLN A 26 -38.51 34.48 -9.67
N LEU A 27 -39.83 34.53 -9.86
CA LEU A 27 -40.68 33.38 -10.17
C LEU A 27 -41.45 33.70 -11.45
N SER A 28 -41.28 32.87 -12.50
CA SER A 28 -42.30 32.53 -13.50
C SER A 28 -41.75 31.36 -14.33
N GLU A 29 -42.38 30.19 -14.22
CA GLU A 29 -43.42 29.66 -15.13
C GLU A 29 -42.82 28.91 -16.33
N THR A 30 -42.72 27.58 -16.17
CA THR A 30 -43.22 26.54 -17.09
C THR A 30 -42.56 25.20 -16.74
N GLY A 31 -43.37 24.16 -16.68
CA GLY A 31 -43.08 22.91 -16.00
C GLY A 31 -42.08 21.98 -16.69
N HIS A 32 -41.57 21.07 -15.84
CA HIS A 32 -40.73 19.89 -16.05
C HIS A 32 -39.19 20.08 -16.00
N PRO A 33 -38.58 19.77 -14.85
CA PRO A 33 -37.20 19.28 -14.82
C PRO A 33 -37.17 17.76 -14.98
N VAL A 34 -36.67 17.28 -16.13
CA VAL A 34 -36.01 15.98 -16.21
C VAL A 34 -34.60 16.14 -15.64
N SER A 35 -34.46 16.00 -14.33
CA SER A 35 -33.14 15.86 -13.71
C SER A 35 -32.73 14.39 -13.76
N PRO A 36 -31.57 14.02 -14.36
CA PRO A 36 -30.97 12.72 -14.09
C PRO A 36 -30.65 12.64 -12.58
N PRO A 37 -30.66 11.44 -11.97
CA PRO A 37 -30.26 11.32 -10.58
C PRO A 37 -28.82 11.84 -10.48
N LEU A 38 -28.67 12.92 -9.72
CA LEU A 38 -27.37 13.33 -9.20
C LEU A 38 -26.90 12.14 -8.37
N PHE A 39 -26.12 11.26 -8.99
CA PHE A 39 -25.16 10.46 -8.27
C PHE A 39 -24.32 11.47 -7.52
N PHE A 40 -24.66 11.66 -6.25
CA PHE A 40 -23.71 12.09 -5.24
C PHE A 40 -22.64 10.99 -5.23
N PHE A 41 -21.67 11.10 -6.13
CA PHE A 41 -20.35 10.59 -5.84
C PHE A 41 -19.93 11.38 -4.61
N SER A 42 -20.12 10.77 -3.45
CA SER A 42 -19.40 11.18 -2.27
C SER A 42 -17.93 11.07 -2.66
N SER A 43 -17.30 12.20 -2.99
CA SER A 43 -15.84 12.31 -3.19
C SER A 43 -15.08 12.08 -1.87
N SER A 44 -15.61 11.26 -0.97
CA SER A 44 -15.05 10.96 0.33
C SER A 44 -14.41 9.58 0.42
N ASP A 45 -14.40 8.80 -0.67
CA ASP A 45 -13.55 7.62 -0.79
C ASP A 45 -12.33 7.93 -1.67
N CYS A 46 -11.49 8.86 -1.22
CA CYS A 46 -10.04 8.77 -1.49
C CYS A 46 -9.42 7.68 -0.61
N ALA A 47 -10.12 6.55 -0.44
CA ALA A 47 -9.46 5.34 -0.01
C ALA A 47 -8.58 4.94 -1.20
N MET A 48 -7.27 4.88 -0.97
CA MET A 48 -6.27 4.33 -1.89
C MET A 48 -6.51 2.81 -2.08
N GLY A 49 -7.72 2.42 -2.44
CA GLY A 49 -8.12 1.05 -2.71
C GLY A 49 -7.83 0.74 -4.16
N LEU A 50 -7.02 -0.29 -4.38
CA LEU A 50 -6.84 -0.85 -5.72
C LEU A 50 -8.15 -1.52 -6.15
N SER A 51 -8.49 -1.37 -7.43
CA SER A 51 -9.58 -2.12 -8.06
C SER A 51 -9.25 -3.61 -8.15
N ASP A 52 -10.28 -4.44 -8.36
CA ASP A 52 -10.07 -5.89 -8.55
C ASP A 52 -9.16 -6.21 -9.73
N GLY A 53 -9.23 -5.44 -10.82
CA GLY A 53 -8.34 -5.59 -11.98
C GLY A 53 -6.89 -5.26 -11.65
N GLU A 54 -6.65 -4.19 -10.87
CA GLU A 54 -5.31 -3.85 -10.40
C GLU A 54 -4.75 -4.91 -9.46
N TRP A 55 -5.57 -5.42 -8.53
CA TRP A 55 -5.16 -6.54 -7.68
C TRP A 55 -4.83 -7.79 -8.49
N GLN A 56 -5.58 -8.08 -9.55
CA GLN A 56 -5.27 -9.21 -10.41
C GLN A 56 -3.91 -9.06 -11.10
N LEU A 57 -3.56 -7.86 -11.59
CA LEU A 57 -2.24 -7.58 -12.14
C LEU A 57 -1.13 -7.79 -11.10
N VAL A 58 -1.33 -7.27 -9.88
CA VAL A 58 -0.40 -7.44 -8.75
C VAL A 58 -0.19 -8.91 -8.43
N LEU A 59 -1.27 -9.68 -8.27
CA LEU A 59 -1.20 -11.09 -7.91
C LEU A 59 -0.63 -11.96 -9.04
N ASN A 60 -0.89 -11.62 -10.30
CA ASN A 60 -0.30 -12.29 -11.45
C ASN A 60 1.23 -12.11 -11.47
N ALA A 61 1.70 -10.88 -11.30
CA ALA A 61 3.13 -10.58 -11.20
C ALA A 61 3.74 -11.28 -9.97
N TRP A 62 3.04 -11.23 -8.84
CA TRP A 62 3.48 -11.87 -7.60
C TRP A 62 3.57 -13.39 -7.73
N GLY A 63 2.68 -14.04 -8.47
CA GLY A 63 2.75 -15.48 -8.73
C GLY A 63 4.07 -15.93 -9.37
N LYS A 64 4.75 -15.05 -10.13
CA LYS A 64 6.09 -15.30 -10.67
C LYS A 64 7.18 -15.20 -9.60
N VAL A 65 7.01 -14.28 -8.66
CA VAL A 65 7.88 -14.17 -7.47
C VAL A 65 7.77 -15.43 -6.63
N GLU A 66 6.56 -15.97 -6.46
CA GLU A 66 6.32 -17.17 -5.66
C GLU A 66 7.00 -18.44 -6.21
N ALA A 67 7.29 -18.48 -7.51
CA ALA A 67 8.04 -19.58 -8.11
C ALA A 67 9.52 -19.61 -7.65
N ASP A 68 10.09 -18.47 -7.25
CA ASP A 68 11.47 -18.37 -6.74
C ASP A 68 11.58 -17.24 -5.70
N VAL A 69 10.86 -17.37 -4.58
CA VAL A 69 10.82 -16.33 -3.54
C VAL A 69 12.21 -16.04 -2.99
N ALA A 70 13.03 -17.08 -2.82
CA ALA A 70 14.38 -16.95 -2.27
C ALA A 70 15.29 -16.16 -3.22
N GLY A 71 15.29 -16.46 -4.53
CA GLY A 71 16.12 -15.74 -5.49
C GLY A 71 15.64 -14.31 -5.75
N HIS A 72 14.32 -14.06 -5.77
CA HIS A 72 13.80 -12.69 -5.84
C HIS A 72 14.13 -11.89 -4.57
N GLY A 73 13.95 -12.50 -3.39
CA GLY A 73 14.18 -11.85 -2.11
C GLY A 73 15.64 -11.45 -1.92
N GLN A 74 16.57 -12.32 -2.34
CA GLN A 74 17.99 -12.00 -2.31
C GLN A 74 18.32 -10.82 -3.23
N GLU A 75 17.82 -10.82 -4.47
CA GLU A 75 18.08 -9.75 -5.43
C GLU A 75 17.50 -8.40 -4.97
N VAL A 76 16.29 -8.41 -4.38
CA VAL A 76 15.66 -7.21 -3.80
C VAL A 76 16.50 -6.64 -2.67
N LEU A 77 17.00 -7.47 -1.75
CA LEU A 77 17.85 -6.99 -0.65
C LEU A 77 19.21 -6.50 -1.14
N ILE A 78 19.82 -7.18 -2.11
CA ILE A 78 21.06 -6.73 -2.75
C ILE A 78 20.86 -5.34 -3.37
N ARG A 79 19.77 -5.15 -4.13
CA ARG A 79 19.45 -3.87 -4.76
C ARG A 79 19.20 -2.78 -3.72
N LEU A 80 18.52 -3.11 -2.64
CA LEU A 80 18.31 -2.20 -1.51
C LEU A 80 19.64 -1.75 -0.89
N PHE A 81 20.53 -2.68 -0.58
CA PHE A 81 21.81 -2.37 0.09
C PHE A 81 22.82 -1.68 -0.82
N THR A 82 22.80 -1.97 -2.12
CA THR A 82 23.67 -1.29 -3.10
C THR A 82 23.16 0.10 -3.49
N GLY A 83 21.84 0.30 -3.56
CA GLY A 83 21.24 1.61 -3.81
C GLY A 83 21.19 2.51 -2.58
N HIS A 84 20.99 1.92 -1.40
CA HIS A 84 20.83 2.61 -0.12
C HIS A 84 21.65 1.93 0.98
N PRO A 85 22.98 2.10 1.01
CA PRO A 85 23.86 1.45 1.99
C PRO A 85 23.49 1.73 3.45
N GLU A 86 22.84 2.87 3.73
CA GLU A 86 22.33 3.22 5.06
C GLU A 86 21.30 2.21 5.61
N THR A 87 20.63 1.47 4.73
CA THR A 87 19.67 0.44 5.14
C THR A 87 20.37 -0.81 5.64
N LEU A 88 21.57 -1.12 5.13
CA LEU A 88 22.37 -2.27 5.54
C LEU A 88 22.83 -2.16 7.00
N GLU A 89 23.12 -0.94 7.46
CA GLU A 89 23.52 -0.64 8.83
C GLU A 89 22.45 -1.02 9.88
N LYS A 90 21.18 -1.15 9.46
CA LYS A 90 20.09 -1.64 10.34
C LYS A 90 20.14 -3.15 10.56
N PHE A 91 20.87 -3.87 9.74
CA PHE A 91 20.98 -5.32 9.81
C PHE A 91 22.32 -5.72 10.42
N ASP A 92 22.38 -5.85 11.75
CA ASP A 92 23.59 -6.29 12.46
C ASP A 92 24.17 -7.61 11.91
N LYS A 93 23.30 -8.49 11.42
CA LYS A 93 23.68 -9.75 10.80
C LYS A 93 24.35 -9.58 9.44
N PHE A 94 24.06 -8.51 8.69
CA PHE A 94 24.50 -8.33 7.30
C PHE A 94 25.47 -7.16 7.09
N LYS A 95 25.64 -6.26 8.07
CA LYS A 95 26.54 -5.09 7.98
C LYS A 95 28.01 -5.40 7.64
N HIS A 96 28.43 -6.66 7.77
CA HIS A 96 29.77 -7.11 7.38
C HIS A 96 29.90 -7.38 5.87
N LEU A 97 28.79 -7.55 5.15
CA LEU A 97 28.75 -7.79 3.71
C LEU A 97 28.96 -6.46 2.98
N LYS A 98 30.14 -6.27 2.38
CA LYS A 98 30.51 -4.98 1.75
C LYS A 98 30.36 -5.01 0.24
N THR A 99 30.34 -6.20 -0.35
CA THR A 99 30.28 -6.37 -1.80
C THR A 99 29.04 -7.14 -2.22
N GLU A 100 28.57 -6.86 -3.43
CA GLU A 100 27.44 -7.59 -4.03
C GLU A 100 27.73 -9.10 -4.12
N ALA A 101 28.97 -9.49 -4.40
CA ALA A 101 29.38 -10.89 -4.45
C ALA A 101 29.22 -11.60 -3.09
N GLU A 102 29.60 -10.94 -1.99
CA GLU A 102 29.40 -11.47 -0.63
C GLU A 102 27.90 -11.58 -0.29
N MET A 103 27.10 -10.59 -0.70
CA MET A 103 25.64 -10.63 -0.51
C MET A 103 25.00 -11.78 -1.31
N LYS A 104 25.45 -12.02 -2.54
CA LYS A 104 25.02 -13.14 -3.39
C LYS A 104 25.45 -14.50 -2.83
N ALA A 105 26.62 -14.57 -2.19
CA ALA A 105 27.10 -15.79 -1.54
C ALA A 105 26.45 -16.06 -0.16
N SER A 106 25.76 -15.08 0.42
CA SER A 106 25.17 -15.21 1.75
C SER A 106 23.84 -15.96 1.73
N GLU A 107 23.88 -17.23 2.14
CA GLU A 107 22.66 -18.04 2.36
C GLU A 107 21.74 -17.44 3.43
N ASP A 108 22.30 -16.74 4.41
CA ASP A 108 21.52 -16.05 5.44
C ASP A 108 20.76 -14.86 4.87
N LEU A 109 21.36 -14.12 3.94
CA LEU A 109 20.68 -13.02 3.25
C LEU A 109 19.54 -13.57 2.39
N LYS A 110 19.78 -14.66 1.67
CA LYS A 110 18.76 -15.34 0.88
C LYS A 110 17.58 -15.83 1.73
N LYS A 111 17.86 -16.44 2.88
CA LYS A 111 16.81 -16.83 3.85
C LYS A 111 16.02 -15.64 4.37
N HIS A 112 16.71 -14.52 4.66
CA HIS A 112 16.04 -13.31 5.12
C HIS A 112 15.15 -12.70 4.03
N GLY A 113 15.65 -12.61 2.79
CA GLY A 113 14.87 -12.16 1.64
C GLY A 113 13.62 -13.01 1.41
N ASN A 114 13.74 -14.34 1.58
CA ASN A 114 12.59 -15.24 1.52
C ASN A 114 11.54 -14.89 2.57
N THR A 115 11.94 -14.64 3.82
CA THR A 115 11.03 -14.23 4.89
C THR A 115 10.33 -12.90 4.58
N VAL A 116 11.07 -11.90 4.09
CA VAL A 116 10.54 -10.57 3.76
C VAL A 116 9.49 -10.68 2.65
N LEU A 117 9.81 -11.35 1.54
CA LEU A 117 8.86 -11.50 0.44
C LEU A 117 7.69 -12.41 0.83
N THR A 118 7.89 -13.46 1.64
CA THR A 118 6.76 -14.28 2.11
C THR A 118 5.76 -13.46 2.93
N ALA A 119 6.25 -12.60 3.83
CA ALA A 119 5.39 -11.71 4.61
C ALA A 119 4.64 -10.72 3.72
N LEU A 120 5.33 -10.08 2.78
CA LEU A 120 4.71 -9.16 1.83
C LEU A 120 3.69 -9.85 0.92
N GLY A 121 3.98 -11.05 0.43
CA GLY A 121 3.05 -11.85 -0.37
C GLY A 121 1.78 -12.21 0.40
N GLY A 122 1.91 -12.51 1.70
CA GLY A 122 0.76 -12.70 2.58
C GLY A 122 -0.14 -11.46 2.68
N ILE A 123 0.46 -10.27 2.75
CA ILE A 123 -0.26 -8.97 2.77
C ILE A 123 -0.94 -8.73 1.42
N LEU A 124 -0.23 -8.85 0.30
CA LEU A 124 -0.78 -8.61 -1.04
C LEU A 124 -1.96 -9.52 -1.38
N LYS A 125 -1.91 -10.79 -0.94
CA LYS A 125 -3.02 -11.75 -1.12
C LYS A 125 -4.31 -11.38 -0.39
N LYS A 126 -4.24 -10.50 0.62
CA LYS A 126 -5.41 -10.01 1.35
C LYS A 126 -6.11 -8.86 0.65
N LYS A 127 -5.55 -8.32 -0.44
CA LYS A 127 -6.16 -7.29 -1.30
C LYS A 127 -6.67 -6.05 -0.52
N GLY A 128 -5.91 -5.59 0.48
CA GLY A 128 -6.30 -4.45 1.32
C GLY A 128 -6.91 -4.82 2.67
N HIS A 129 -7.33 -6.08 2.88
CA HIS A 129 -7.82 -6.58 4.17
C HIS A 129 -6.67 -7.13 5.04
N HIS A 130 -5.58 -6.38 5.15
CA HIS A 130 -4.29 -6.83 5.74
C HIS A 130 -3.92 -6.14 7.06
N GLU A 131 -4.88 -5.56 7.77
CA GLU A 131 -4.61 -4.80 9.00
C GLU A 131 -3.87 -5.61 10.06
N ALA A 132 -4.22 -6.90 10.24
CA ALA A 132 -3.60 -7.75 11.25
C ALA A 132 -2.14 -8.06 10.92
N GLU A 133 -1.86 -8.37 9.65
CA GLU A 133 -0.53 -8.66 9.14
C GLU A 133 0.35 -7.41 9.18
N VAL A 134 -0.18 -6.26 8.74
CA VAL A 134 0.52 -4.97 8.81
C VAL A 134 0.80 -4.57 10.25
N LYS A 135 -0.13 -4.76 11.18
CA LYS A 135 0.09 -4.45 12.60
C LYS A 135 1.26 -5.26 13.18
N HIS A 136 1.28 -6.56 12.95
CA HIS A 136 2.37 -7.41 13.44
C HIS A 136 3.74 -6.99 12.86
N LEU A 137 3.75 -6.66 11.57
CA LEU A 137 4.95 -6.18 10.90
C LEU A 137 5.39 -4.82 11.46
N ALA A 138 4.46 -3.88 11.62
CA ALA A 138 4.70 -2.55 12.15
C ALA A 138 5.27 -2.59 13.58
N GLU A 139 4.75 -3.45 14.45
CA GLU A 139 5.27 -3.61 15.82
C GLU A 139 6.76 -3.98 15.82
N SER A 140 7.16 -4.96 14.99
CA SER A 140 8.56 -5.36 14.89
C SER A 140 9.43 -4.24 14.29
N HIS A 141 8.96 -3.59 13.22
CA HIS A 141 9.75 -2.60 12.50
C HIS A 141 9.87 -1.27 13.27
N ALA A 142 8.84 -0.86 14.02
CA ALA A 142 8.86 0.33 14.87
C ALA A 142 9.58 0.09 16.20
N ASN A 143 9.34 -1.02 16.89
CA ASN A 143 9.84 -1.20 18.26
C ASN A 143 11.22 -1.84 18.32
N LYS A 144 11.50 -2.82 17.46
CA LYS A 144 12.78 -3.56 17.47
C LYS A 144 13.77 -2.98 16.49
N HIS A 145 13.37 -2.85 15.23
CA HIS A 145 14.31 -2.53 14.15
C HIS A 145 14.46 -1.02 13.89
N LYS A 146 13.54 -0.19 14.41
CA LYS A 146 13.54 1.28 14.27
C LYS A 146 13.71 1.69 12.80
N ILE A 147 12.90 1.08 11.94
CA ILE A 147 12.93 1.27 10.48
C ILE A 147 12.02 2.44 10.11
N PRO A 148 12.56 3.53 9.55
CA PRO A 148 11.76 4.67 9.11
C PRO A 148 10.88 4.30 7.90
N VAL A 149 9.75 4.99 7.70
CA VAL A 149 8.87 4.78 6.53
C VAL A 149 9.65 5.00 5.23
N LYS A 150 10.62 5.91 5.22
CA LYS A 150 11.53 6.13 4.08
C LYS A 150 12.26 4.87 3.61
N TYR A 151 12.60 3.94 4.50
CA TYR A 151 13.25 2.69 4.09
C TYR A 151 12.24 1.70 3.47
N LEU A 152 10.96 1.81 3.83
CA LEU A 152 9.89 1.07 3.18
C LEU A 152 9.66 1.57 1.74
N GLU A 153 9.91 2.85 1.46
CA GLU A 153 9.93 3.40 0.09
C GLU A 153 11.07 2.78 -0.72
N PHE A 154 12.29 2.76 -0.18
CA PHE A 154 13.44 2.19 -0.87
C PHE A 154 13.27 0.71 -1.22
N ILE A 155 12.73 -0.10 -0.30
CA ILE A 155 12.47 -1.52 -0.62
C ILE A 155 11.31 -1.68 -1.61
N SER A 156 10.31 -0.79 -1.58
CA SER A 156 9.24 -0.80 -2.58
C SER A 156 9.80 -0.57 -3.99
N ASP A 157 10.69 0.42 -4.13
CA ASP A 157 11.35 0.72 -5.40
C ASP A 157 12.27 -0.42 -5.85
N ALA A 158 12.96 -1.07 -4.92
CA ALA A 158 13.78 -2.25 -5.22
C ALA A 158 12.93 -3.42 -5.74
N ILE A 159 11.76 -3.68 -5.13
CA ILE A 159 10.83 -4.73 -5.57
C ILE A 159 10.36 -4.46 -7.01
N ILE A 160 9.91 -3.24 -7.29
CA ILE A 160 9.45 -2.83 -8.63
C ILE A 160 10.55 -3.02 -9.67
N HIS A 161 11.78 -2.59 -9.36
CA HIS A 161 12.92 -2.77 -10.26
C HIS A 161 13.23 -4.24 -10.54
N VAL A 162 13.26 -5.09 -9.50
CA VAL A 162 13.56 -6.51 -9.67
C VAL A 162 12.46 -7.21 -10.47
N LEU A 163 11.20 -6.88 -10.23
CA LEU A 163 10.07 -7.40 -11.00
C LEU A 163 10.17 -7.02 -12.47
N HIS A 164 10.42 -5.74 -12.76
CA HIS A 164 10.58 -5.26 -14.13
C HIS A 164 11.79 -5.90 -14.84
N ALA A 165 12.90 -6.09 -14.13
CA ALA A 165 14.11 -6.70 -14.70
C ALA A 165 13.95 -8.21 -14.98
N LYS A 166 13.26 -8.96 -14.10
CA LYS A 166 13.13 -10.42 -14.22
C LYS A 166 11.92 -10.85 -15.06
N HIS A 167 10.86 -10.04 -15.10
CA HIS A 167 9.60 -10.37 -15.77
C HIS A 167 9.12 -9.25 -16.71
N PRO A 168 9.95 -8.73 -17.64
CA PRO A 168 9.57 -7.59 -18.48
C PRO A 168 8.35 -7.86 -19.37
N SER A 169 8.09 -9.12 -19.74
CA SER A 169 6.91 -9.53 -20.52
C SER A 169 5.60 -9.49 -19.74
N ASP A 170 5.67 -9.74 -18.43
CA ASP A 170 4.50 -9.88 -17.55
C ASP A 170 4.32 -8.64 -16.65
N PHE A 171 5.31 -7.76 -16.59
CA PHE A 171 5.35 -6.57 -15.74
C PHE A 171 5.43 -5.27 -16.55
N GLY A 172 4.44 -5.08 -17.43
CA GLY A 172 4.28 -3.84 -18.21
C GLY A 172 3.79 -2.65 -17.37
N ALA A 173 3.56 -1.51 -18.03
CA ALA A 173 3.20 -0.24 -17.36
C ALA A 173 1.99 -0.35 -16.42
N ASP A 174 0.95 -1.08 -16.82
CA ASP A 174 -0.26 -1.27 -16.00
C ASP A 174 0.03 -2.10 -14.74
N ALA A 175 0.78 -3.20 -14.89
CA ALA A 175 1.16 -4.06 -13.76
C ALA A 175 2.13 -3.35 -12.81
N GLN A 176 3.06 -2.57 -13.35
CA GLN A 176 3.94 -1.71 -12.55
C GLN A 176 3.13 -0.65 -11.79
N GLY A 177 2.20 0.04 -12.45
CA GLY A 177 1.33 1.02 -11.82
C GLY A 177 0.49 0.42 -10.70
N ALA A 178 -0.10 -0.76 -10.93
CA ALA A 178 -0.86 -1.48 -9.92
C ALA A 178 0.02 -1.92 -8.73
N MET A 179 1.22 -2.45 -8.99
CA MET A 179 2.17 -2.82 -7.93
C MET A 179 2.61 -1.62 -7.11
N SER A 180 2.91 -0.48 -7.75
CA SER A 180 3.24 0.77 -7.06
C SER A 180 2.13 1.21 -6.12
N LYS A 181 0.87 1.16 -6.58
CA LYS A 181 -0.30 1.47 -5.73
C LYS A 181 -0.43 0.51 -4.56
N ALA A 182 -0.23 -0.80 -4.76
CA ALA A 182 -0.32 -1.80 -3.69
C ALA A 182 0.75 -1.57 -2.61
N LEU A 183 1.98 -1.27 -3.03
CA LEU A 183 3.08 -0.97 -2.12
C LEU A 183 2.87 0.37 -1.42
N GLU A 184 2.29 1.36 -2.09
CA GLU A 184 1.92 2.65 -1.47
C GLU A 184 0.84 2.47 -0.40
N LEU A 185 -0.21 1.70 -0.68
CA LEU A 185 -1.23 1.35 0.31
C LEU A 185 -0.58 0.68 1.54
N PHE A 186 0.28 -0.31 1.32
CA PHE A 186 1.04 -0.97 2.39
C PHE A 186 1.87 0.03 3.22
N ARG A 187 2.60 0.96 2.58
CA ARG A 187 3.39 1.97 3.28
C ARG A 187 2.52 2.92 4.10
N ASN A 188 1.38 3.34 3.56
CA ASN A 188 0.43 4.21 4.24
C ASN A 188 -0.13 3.54 5.50
N ASP A 189 -0.49 2.26 5.41
CA ASP A 189 -1.00 1.50 6.55
C ASP A 189 0.08 1.27 7.60
N MET A 190 1.31 0.95 7.19
CA MET A 190 2.48 0.87 8.08
C MET A 190 2.72 2.20 8.80
N ALA A 191 2.69 3.32 8.10
CA ALA A 191 2.87 4.66 8.66
C ALA A 191 1.74 5.02 9.64
N ALA A 192 0.50 4.59 9.37
CA ALA A 192 -0.62 4.75 10.29
C ALA A 192 -0.38 3.94 11.58
N GLN A 193 0.07 2.70 11.48
CA GLN A 193 0.41 1.87 12.64
C GLN A 193 1.59 2.46 13.44
N TYR A 194 2.60 3.01 12.76
CA TYR A 194 3.72 3.68 13.43
C TYR A 194 3.27 4.85 14.31
N LYS A 195 2.32 5.65 13.83
CA LYS A 195 1.71 6.74 14.62
C LYS A 195 1.00 6.20 15.86
N VAL A 196 0.24 5.10 15.72
CA VAL A 196 -0.43 4.43 16.85
C VAL A 196 0.58 3.93 17.89
N LEU A 197 1.72 3.40 17.42
CA LEU A 197 2.81 2.91 18.26
C LEU A 197 3.69 4.04 18.84
N GLY A 198 3.44 5.30 18.49
CA GLY A 198 4.23 6.45 18.93
C GLY A 198 5.64 6.52 18.31
N PHE A 199 5.88 5.81 17.20
CA PHE A 199 7.13 5.86 16.47
C PHE A 199 7.06 6.93 15.37
N GLN A 200 7.96 7.91 15.44
CA GLN A 200 8.14 8.93 14.41
C GLN A 200 9.40 8.57 13.60
N GLY A 201 9.22 7.77 12.55
CA GLY A 201 10.28 7.40 11.62
C GLY A 201 9.73 7.15 10.24
#